data_AF-A0A0P1GGH6-F1
#
_entry.id   AF-A0A0P1GGH6-F1
#
_cell.length_a   1.000
_cell.length_b   1.000
_cell.length_c   1.000
_cell.angle_alpha   90.00
_cell.angle_beta   90.00
_cell.angle_gamma   90.00
#
_symmetry.space_group_name_H-M   'P 1'
#
loop_
_entity.id
_entity.type
_entity.pdbx_description
1 polymer ?
#
loop_
_entity_poly.entity_id
_entity_poly.type
_entity_poly.pdbx_seq_one_letter_code
_entity_poly.pdbx_strand_id
1 'polypeptide(L)'
;MIRITITNPNTTASMTDGIARATRAAAASDVQVIAGQSAMGPAAIEGPFDGALAVPGMLSQMQTAERDHGALAHIIACFDDTGLDAARALLNGPVVGLGEAAMHVASLLGHSFAVVTTLSRSVPILEDNVARYGFSSRCRAVLASDIPVLALHDPDSGATQ
;
A
#
# COMPACT_ATOMS: atom_id res chain seq x y z
N MET A 1 21.69 7.28 9.69
CA MET A 1 20.64 6.26 9.57
C MET A 1 19.40 6.94 9.03
N ILE A 2 18.96 6.51 7.84
CA ILE A 2 17.80 7.08 7.14
C ILE A 2 16.53 6.47 7.73
N ARG A 3 15.50 7.28 7.98
CA ARG A 3 14.22 6.81 8.55
C ARG A 3 13.14 6.86 7.48
N ILE A 4 12.52 5.72 7.21
CA ILE A 4 11.43 5.60 6.25
C ILE A 4 10.22 5.04 6.97
N THR A 5 9.06 5.64 6.76
CA THR A 5 7.81 5.13 7.31
C THR A 5 7.10 4.26 6.30
N ILE A 6 6.54 3.15 6.75
CA ILE A 6 5.55 2.39 6.00
C ILE A 6 4.25 2.36 6.79
N THR A 7 3.21 2.99 6.23
CA THR A 7 1.92 3.13 6.90
C THR A 7 0.91 2.20 6.25
N ASN A 8 0.40 1.26 7.03
CA ASN A 8 -0.80 0.50 6.69
C ASN A 8 -2.04 1.42 6.86
N PRO A 9 -2.79 1.72 5.79
CA PRO A 9 -3.96 2.59 5.92
C PRO A 9 -5.15 1.95 6.65
N ASN A 10 -5.20 0.61 6.78
CA ASN A 10 -6.22 -0.06 7.57
C ASN A 10 -5.81 -0.19 9.05
N THR A 11 -6.73 -0.68 9.89
CA THR A 11 -6.55 -0.75 11.35
C THR A 11 -6.03 -2.11 11.86
N THR A 12 -5.67 -3.05 10.97
CA THR A 12 -5.33 -4.43 11.36
C THR A 12 -3.85 -4.60 11.71
N ALA A 13 -3.57 -4.80 13.00
CA ALA A 13 -2.21 -4.91 13.57
C ALA A 13 -1.38 -6.07 12.98
N SER A 14 -1.98 -7.25 12.84
CA SER A 14 -1.29 -8.42 12.29
C SER A 14 -0.81 -8.20 10.85
N MET A 15 -1.56 -7.43 10.05
CA MET A 15 -1.17 -7.05 8.69
C MET A 15 0.00 -6.08 8.72
N THR A 16 -0.05 -5.07 9.61
CA THR A 16 1.05 -4.13 9.82
C THR A 16 2.34 -4.84 10.22
N ASP A 17 2.25 -5.86 11.07
CA ASP A 17 3.41 -6.68 11.44
C ASP A 17 3.98 -7.46 10.25
N GLY A 18 3.11 -8.01 9.39
CA GLY A 18 3.52 -8.67 8.13
C GLY A 18 4.23 -7.71 7.18
N ILE A 19 3.64 -6.54 6.95
CA ILE A 19 4.21 -5.45 6.14
C ILE A 19 5.58 -5.03 6.72
N ALA A 20 5.67 -4.85 8.03
CA ALA A 20 6.90 -4.44 8.70
C ALA A 20 8.02 -5.48 8.53
N ARG A 21 7.70 -6.78 8.64
CA ARG A 21 8.67 -7.86 8.40
C ARG A 21 9.19 -7.85 6.95
N ALA A 22 8.28 -7.79 5.97
CA ALA A 22 8.66 -7.76 4.56
C ALA A 22 9.52 -6.52 4.22
N THR A 23 9.13 -5.36 4.74
CA THR A 23 9.85 -4.10 4.51
C THR A 23 11.25 -4.13 5.11
N ARG A 24 11.41 -4.63 6.34
CA ARG A 24 12.72 -4.76 6.98
C ARG A 24 13.63 -5.76 6.27
N ALA A 25 13.06 -6.84 5.72
CA ALA A 25 13.83 -7.81 4.96
C ALA A 25 14.38 -7.23 3.64
N ALA A 26 13.68 -6.26 3.04
CA ALA A 26 14.12 -5.59 1.82
C ALA A 26 14.95 -4.30 2.06
N ALA A 27 14.98 -3.79 3.30
CA ALA A 27 15.64 -2.53 3.63
C ALA A 27 17.17 -2.67 3.63
N ALA A 28 17.85 -1.61 3.19
CA ALA A 28 19.30 -1.50 3.32
C ALA A 28 19.71 -1.39 4.81
N SER A 29 20.95 -1.76 5.13
CA SER A 29 21.45 -1.82 6.52
C SER A 29 21.44 -0.47 7.26
N ASP A 30 21.43 0.64 6.54
CA ASP A 30 21.43 2.00 7.07
C ASP A 30 20.03 2.64 7.10
N VAL A 31 18.99 1.89 6.73
CA VAL A 31 17.58 2.29 6.75
C VAL A 31 16.88 1.72 7.99
N GLN A 32 16.29 2.62 8.78
CA GLN A 32 15.39 2.28 9.88
C GLN A 32 13.94 2.36 9.39
N VAL A 33 13.24 1.23 9.46
CA VAL A 33 11.81 1.13 9.10
C VAL A 33 10.92 1.45 10.29
N ILE A 34 10.07 2.46 10.13
CA ILE A 34 9.03 2.84 11.08
C ILE A 34 7.70 2.36 10.51
N ALA A 35 7.21 1.22 11.00
CA ALA A 35 5.92 0.69 10.58
C ALA A 35 4.83 1.21 11.50
N GLY A 36 3.69 1.61 10.93
CA GLY A 36 2.54 2.06 11.68
C GLY A 36 1.25 1.79 10.91
N GLN A 37 0.13 2.00 11.59
CA GLN A 37 -1.18 1.82 10.99
C GLN A 37 -2.13 2.92 11.40
N SER A 38 -3.21 3.07 10.64
CA SER A 38 -4.27 4.01 11.01
C SER A 38 -4.92 3.61 12.34
N ALA A 39 -5.21 4.60 13.19
CA ALA A 39 -6.00 4.41 14.42
C ALA A 39 -7.51 4.41 14.19
N MET A 40 -7.96 4.72 12.96
CA MET A 40 -9.37 4.81 12.58
C MET A 40 -9.59 4.30 11.15
N GLY A 41 -10.85 4.09 10.78
CA GLY A 41 -11.21 3.57 9.47
C GLY A 41 -11.36 2.04 9.50
N PRO A 42 -11.37 1.41 8.32
CA PRO A 42 -11.77 0.02 8.21
C PRO A 42 -10.64 -0.94 8.59
N ALA A 43 -11.01 -2.18 8.94
CA ALA A 43 -10.04 -3.25 9.24
C ALA A 43 -9.31 -3.74 7.97
N ALA A 44 -9.95 -3.61 6.81
CA ALA A 44 -9.36 -3.87 5.50
C ALA A 44 -9.92 -2.86 4.50
N ILE A 45 -9.19 -2.60 3.42
CA ILE A 45 -9.65 -1.75 2.33
C ILE A 45 -10.09 -2.66 1.20
N GLU A 46 -11.40 -2.68 0.95
CA GLU A 46 -12.04 -3.57 -0.01
C GLU A 46 -12.87 -2.74 -1.00
N GLY A 47 -12.35 -1.59 -1.43
CA GLY A 47 -12.96 -0.75 -2.46
C GLY A 47 -13.13 0.72 -2.07
N PRO A 48 -13.88 1.50 -2.87
CA PRO A 48 -13.85 2.97 -2.81
C PRO A 48 -14.30 3.56 -1.46
N PHE A 49 -15.32 2.97 -0.84
CA PHE A 49 -15.84 3.43 0.44
C PHE A 49 -14.81 3.26 1.57
N ASP A 50 -14.20 2.08 1.65
CA ASP A 50 -13.18 1.78 2.66
C ASP A 50 -11.94 2.65 2.45
N GLY A 51 -11.54 2.84 1.19
CA GLY A 51 -10.47 3.75 0.81
C GLY A 51 -10.74 5.17 1.32
N ALA A 52 -11.94 5.71 1.10
CA ALA A 52 -12.32 7.04 1.59
C ALA A 52 -12.26 7.15 3.12
N LEU A 53 -12.69 6.10 3.85
CA LEU A 53 -12.63 6.07 5.31
C LEU A 53 -11.22 5.92 5.87
N ALA A 54 -10.31 5.29 5.13
CA ALA A 54 -8.94 5.05 5.56
C ALA A 54 -8.06 6.30 5.48
N VAL A 55 -8.33 7.21 4.53
CA VAL A 55 -7.46 8.37 4.25
C VAL A 55 -7.18 9.24 5.48
N PRO A 56 -8.17 9.73 6.26
CA PRO A 56 -7.89 10.66 7.36
C PRO A 56 -6.96 10.07 8.43
N GLY A 57 -7.19 8.82 8.81
CA GLY A 57 -6.40 8.14 9.84
C GLY A 57 -5.01 7.76 9.35
N MET A 58 -4.87 7.33 8.09
CA MET A 58 -3.58 7.11 7.45
C MET A 58 -2.74 8.40 7.43
N LEU A 59 -3.31 9.52 6.97
CA LEU A 59 -2.60 10.79 6.88
C LEU A 59 -2.15 11.30 8.27
N SER A 60 -3.01 11.19 9.28
CA SER A 60 -2.67 11.53 10.67
C SER A 60 -1.50 10.70 11.20
N GLN A 61 -1.49 9.39 10.91
CA GLN A 61 -0.41 8.49 11.28
C GLN A 61 0.91 8.85 10.57
N MET A 62 0.86 9.17 9.27
CA MET A 62 2.05 9.55 8.51
C MET A 62 2.65 10.87 9.01
N GLN A 63 1.83 11.88 9.29
CA GLN A 63 2.30 13.14 9.88
C GLN A 63 2.90 12.94 11.27
N THR A 64 2.28 12.09 12.09
CA THR A 64 2.81 11.73 13.40
C THR A 64 4.17 11.07 13.29
N ALA A 65 4.33 10.16 12.34
CA ALA A 65 5.61 9.50 12.12
C ALA A 65 6.69 10.45 11.55
N GLU A 66 6.32 11.39 10.66
CA GLU A 66 7.24 12.45 10.18
C GLU A 66 7.73 13.31 11.36
N ARG A 67 6.80 13.82 12.16
CA ARG A 67 7.07 14.74 13.27
C ARG A 67 7.82 14.07 14.42
N ASP A 68 7.35 12.92 14.89
CA ASP A 68 7.81 12.33 16.15
C ASP A 68 9.03 11.41 15.97
N HIS A 69 9.26 10.91 14.75
CA HIS A 69 10.38 10.02 14.45
C HIS A 69 11.38 10.61 13.45
N GLY A 70 11.11 11.79 12.87
CA GLY A 70 12.00 12.41 11.88
C GLY A 70 12.14 11.56 10.61
N ALA A 71 11.04 10.95 10.17
CA ALA A 71 11.02 10.19 8.91
C ALA A 71 11.27 11.11 7.72
N LEU A 72 12.09 10.66 6.77
CA LEU A 72 12.50 11.45 5.61
C LEU A 72 11.75 11.06 4.33
N ALA A 73 11.05 9.91 4.34
CA ALA A 73 10.28 9.40 3.21
C ALA A 73 9.16 8.47 3.72
N HIS A 74 8.11 8.34 2.92
CA HIS A 74 6.89 7.66 3.32
C HIS A 74 6.39 6.67 2.27
N ILE A 75 5.91 5.52 2.73
CA ILE A 75 5.34 4.46 1.91
C ILE A 75 3.91 4.21 2.38
N ILE A 76 2.97 4.18 1.44
CA ILE A 76 1.58 3.77 1.68
C ILE A 76 1.47 2.27 1.40
N ALA A 77 1.16 1.48 2.42
CA ALA A 77 1.08 0.03 2.33
C ALA A 77 -0.31 -0.47 1.90
N CYS A 78 -0.79 0.00 0.76
CA CYS A 78 -2.02 -0.44 0.13
C CYS A 78 -1.84 -0.39 -1.39
N PHE A 79 -2.17 -1.47 -2.08
CA PHE A 79 -1.95 -1.58 -3.52
C PHE A 79 -2.84 -0.62 -4.34
N ASP A 80 -3.97 -0.19 -3.77
CA ASP A 80 -4.85 0.84 -4.35
C ASP A 80 -4.23 2.25 -4.26
N ASP A 81 -3.08 2.41 -3.60
CA ASP A 81 -2.39 3.70 -3.37
C ASP A 81 -3.32 4.75 -2.74
N THR A 82 -4.16 4.28 -1.82
CA THR A 82 -5.21 5.06 -1.15
C THR A 82 -4.65 6.36 -0.58
N GLY A 83 -5.15 7.50 -1.05
CA GLY A 83 -4.76 8.82 -0.54
C GLY A 83 -3.36 9.30 -0.93
N LEU A 84 -2.71 8.71 -1.93
CA LEU A 84 -1.34 9.05 -2.34
C LEU A 84 -1.13 10.55 -2.60
N ASP A 85 -2.02 11.20 -3.36
CA ASP A 85 -1.86 12.64 -3.65
C ASP A 85 -2.06 13.50 -2.42
N ALA A 86 -3.03 13.14 -1.57
CA ALA A 86 -3.26 13.85 -0.32
C ALA A 86 -2.04 13.74 0.59
N ALA A 87 -1.40 12.56 0.65
CA ALA A 87 -0.16 12.37 1.39
C ALA A 87 1.00 13.18 0.79
N ARG A 88 1.15 13.20 -0.54
CA ARG A 88 2.15 14.02 -1.24
C ARG A 88 1.97 15.53 -1.00
N ALA A 89 0.72 15.97 -0.89
CA ALA A 89 0.41 17.37 -0.60
C ALA A 89 0.60 17.75 0.88
N LEU A 90 0.50 16.76 1.78
CA LEU A 90 0.53 16.98 3.23
C LEU A 90 1.93 16.88 3.84
N LEU A 91 2.76 15.98 3.33
CA LEU A 91 4.06 15.61 3.91
C LEU A 91 5.20 16.34 3.21
N ASN A 92 6.30 16.53 3.92
CA ASN A 92 7.48 17.19 3.37
C ASN A 92 8.38 16.20 2.60
N GLY A 93 8.43 14.95 3.06
CA GLY A 93 9.18 13.88 2.41
C GLY A 93 8.48 13.29 1.18
N PRO A 94 9.21 12.61 0.28
CA PRO A 94 8.60 11.87 -0.82
C PRO A 94 7.65 10.79 -0.30
N VAL A 95 6.53 10.64 -1.01
CA VAL A 95 5.52 9.60 -0.73
C VAL A 95 5.40 8.68 -1.93
N VAL A 96 5.52 7.38 -1.68
CA VAL A 96 5.44 6.31 -2.67
C VAL A 96 4.31 5.35 -2.31
N GLY A 97 3.44 5.07 -3.27
CA GLY A 97 2.44 4.01 -3.16
C GLY A 97 3.03 2.65 -3.52
N LEU A 98 2.57 1.57 -2.88
CA LEU A 98 3.01 0.21 -3.21
C LEU A 98 2.57 -0.20 -4.62
N GLY A 99 1.36 0.20 -5.07
CA GLY A 99 0.86 -0.13 -6.40
C GLY A 99 1.71 0.52 -7.49
N GLU A 100 1.91 1.83 -7.41
CA GLU A 100 2.75 2.63 -8.30
C GLU A 100 4.18 2.07 -8.34
N ALA A 101 4.79 1.79 -7.18
CA ALA A 101 6.14 1.22 -7.10
C ALA A 101 6.22 -0.18 -7.75
N ALA A 102 5.25 -1.06 -7.47
CA ALA A 102 5.21 -2.40 -8.05
C ALA A 102 5.08 -2.35 -9.57
N MET A 103 4.23 -1.47 -10.11
CA MET A 103 4.09 -1.29 -11.55
C MET A 103 5.38 -0.77 -12.18
N HIS A 104 6.06 0.21 -11.58
CA HIS A 104 7.36 0.67 -12.04
C HIS A 104 8.39 -0.46 -12.12
N VAL A 105 8.51 -1.27 -11.06
CA VAL A 105 9.47 -2.39 -11.02
C VAL A 105 9.08 -3.47 -12.03
N ALA A 106 7.81 -3.87 -12.13
CA ALA A 106 7.35 -4.85 -13.11
C ALA A 106 7.66 -4.40 -14.55
N SER A 107 7.59 -3.10 -14.79
CA SER A 107 7.95 -2.47 -16.05
C SER A 107 9.45 -2.56 -16.40
N LEU A 108 10.33 -2.88 -15.46
CA LEU A 108 11.75 -3.10 -15.74
C LEU A 108 12.05 -4.58 -16.05
N LEU A 109 11.19 -5.50 -15.59
CA LEU A 109 11.45 -6.94 -15.59
C LEU A 109 10.91 -7.67 -16.83
N GLY A 110 9.90 -7.13 -17.49
CA GLY A 110 9.27 -7.80 -18.64
C GLY A 110 8.63 -6.83 -19.63
N HIS A 111 8.29 -7.33 -20.81
CA HIS A 111 7.60 -6.53 -21.83
C HIS A 111 6.26 -6.00 -21.32
N SER A 112 5.51 -6.85 -20.59
CA SER A 112 4.22 -6.53 -20.00
C SER A 112 4.00 -7.28 -18.68
N PHE A 113 3.04 -6.85 -17.88
CA PHE A 113 2.69 -7.44 -16.59
C PHE A 113 1.17 -7.51 -16.40
N ALA A 114 0.72 -8.18 -15.34
CA ALA A 114 -0.66 -8.16 -14.87
C ALA A 114 -0.68 -7.86 -13.36
N VAL A 115 -1.75 -7.23 -12.90
CA VAL A 115 -2.01 -7.01 -11.47
C VAL A 115 -3.00 -8.06 -11.01
N VAL A 116 -2.70 -8.76 -9.91
CA VAL A 116 -3.62 -9.68 -9.25
C VAL A 116 -3.96 -9.12 -7.88
N THR A 117 -5.24 -8.90 -7.62
CA THR A 117 -5.78 -8.33 -6.38
C THR A 117 -6.71 -9.30 -5.66
N THR A 118 -7.17 -8.90 -4.48
CA THR A 118 -8.10 -9.65 -3.64
C THR A 118 -9.50 -9.65 -4.25
N LEU A 119 -10.19 -8.52 -4.22
CA LEU A 119 -11.62 -8.44 -4.56
C LEU A 119 -11.86 -7.73 -5.89
N SER A 120 -12.84 -8.23 -6.66
CA SER A 120 -13.27 -7.64 -7.94
C SER A 120 -13.61 -6.16 -7.85
N ARG A 121 -14.04 -5.67 -6.69
CA ARG A 121 -14.41 -4.27 -6.48
C ARG A 121 -13.24 -3.30 -6.36
N SER A 122 -12.01 -3.81 -6.18
CA SER A 122 -10.78 -2.99 -6.29
C SER A 122 -10.28 -2.91 -7.74
N VAL A 123 -10.76 -3.77 -8.65
CA VAL A 123 -10.30 -3.78 -10.05
C VAL A 123 -10.44 -2.42 -10.74
N PRO A 124 -11.59 -1.71 -10.66
CA PRO A 124 -11.72 -0.40 -11.30
C PRO A 124 -10.72 0.64 -10.78
N ILE A 125 -10.44 0.65 -9.46
CA ILE A 125 -9.45 1.55 -8.85
C ILE A 125 -8.06 1.27 -9.43
N LEU A 126 -7.72 -0.01 -9.57
CA LEU A 126 -6.41 -0.42 -10.07
C LEU A 126 -6.25 -0.19 -11.57
N GLU A 127 -7.30 -0.36 -12.36
CA GLU A 127 -7.31 0.01 -13.78
C GLU A 127 -7.14 1.53 -13.97
N ASP A 128 -7.82 2.34 -13.16
CA ASP A 128 -7.65 3.79 -13.13
C ASP A 128 -6.21 4.17 -12.76
N ASN A 129 -5.64 3.53 -11.73
CA ASN A 129 -4.25 3.75 -11.32
C ASN A 129 -3.25 3.34 -12.42
N VAL A 130 -3.46 2.19 -13.08
CA VAL A 130 -2.66 1.75 -14.24
C VAL A 130 -2.64 2.81 -15.33
N ALA A 131 -3.81 3.37 -15.67
CA ALA A 131 -3.90 4.41 -16.68
C ALA A 131 -3.21 5.70 -16.23
N ARG A 132 -3.49 6.12 -15.00
CA ARG A 132 -2.95 7.33 -14.39
C ARG A 132 -1.42 7.32 -14.29
N TYR A 133 -0.83 6.17 -13.97
CA TYR A 133 0.62 6.01 -13.86
C TYR A 133 1.31 5.73 -15.21
N GLY A 134 0.54 5.69 -16.31
CA GLY A 134 1.08 5.56 -17.67
C GLY A 134 1.42 4.13 -18.09
N PHE A 135 0.81 3.12 -17.46
CA PHE A 135 1.09 1.71 -17.73
C PHE A 135 0.03 1.00 -18.58
N SER A 136 -0.97 1.69 -19.14
CA SER A 136 -2.05 1.07 -19.94
C SER A 136 -1.56 0.17 -21.08
N SER A 137 -0.44 0.49 -21.73
CA SER A 137 0.12 -0.33 -22.82
C SER A 137 0.87 -1.57 -22.33
N ARG A 138 1.19 -1.64 -21.04
CA ARG A 138 2.06 -2.65 -20.42
C ARG A 138 1.35 -3.53 -19.41
N CYS A 139 0.32 -3.03 -18.74
CA CYS A 139 -0.56 -3.84 -17.91
C CYS A 139 -1.58 -4.54 -18.81
N ARG A 140 -1.53 -5.87 -18.91
CA ARG A 140 -2.42 -6.66 -19.78
C ARG A 140 -3.75 -7.01 -19.13
N ALA A 141 -3.78 -7.05 -17.80
CA ALA A 141 -4.96 -7.39 -17.04
C ALA A 141 -4.82 -6.90 -15.60
N VAL A 142 -5.95 -6.53 -15.01
CA VAL A 142 -6.16 -6.46 -13.58
C VAL A 142 -7.15 -7.57 -13.23
N LEU A 143 -6.72 -8.53 -12.44
CA LEU A 143 -7.46 -9.74 -12.10
C LEU A 143 -7.76 -9.74 -10.60
N ALA A 144 -8.93 -10.22 -10.21
CA ALA A 144 -9.25 -10.47 -8.81
C ALA A 144 -9.31 -11.97 -8.53
N SER A 145 -8.85 -12.36 -7.34
CA SER A 145 -9.00 -13.73 -6.82
C SER A 145 -10.36 -13.98 -6.17
N ASP A 146 -11.09 -12.91 -5.86
CA ASP A 146 -12.31 -12.86 -5.05
C ASP A 146 -12.14 -13.50 -3.65
N ILE A 147 -10.92 -13.40 -3.11
CA ILE A 147 -10.59 -13.75 -1.73
C ILE A 147 -10.59 -12.46 -0.90
N PRO A 148 -11.38 -12.37 0.19
CA PRO A 148 -11.37 -11.21 1.09
C PRO A 148 -9.98 -10.92 1.67
N VAL A 149 -9.68 -9.65 1.92
CA VAL A 149 -8.34 -9.21 2.33
C VAL A 149 -7.88 -9.88 3.62
N LEU A 150 -8.76 -9.97 4.61
CA LEU A 150 -8.42 -10.58 5.90
C LEU A 150 -8.30 -12.10 5.82
N ALA A 151 -8.92 -12.74 4.84
CA ALA A 151 -8.81 -14.19 4.64
C ALA A 151 -7.38 -14.60 4.27
N LEU A 152 -6.61 -13.74 3.57
CA LEU A 152 -5.19 -13.99 3.26
C LEU A 152 -4.28 -14.19 4.49
N HIS A 153 -4.75 -13.77 5.66
CA HIS A 153 -4.03 -13.86 6.93
C HIS A 153 -4.64 -14.86 7.91
N ASP A 154 -5.71 -15.54 7.50
CA ASP A 154 -6.36 -16.59 8.27
C ASP A 154 -5.87 -17.97 7.79
N PRO A 155 -5.12 -18.72 8.61
CA PRO A 155 -4.66 -20.08 8.26
C PRO A 155 -5.79 -21.05 7.92
N ASP A 156 -7.00 -20.81 8.41
CA ASP A 156 -8.16 -21.68 8.22
C ASP A 156 -9.00 -21.28 6.99
N SER A 157 -8.66 -20.18 6.31
CA SER A 157 -9.41 -19.68 5.15
C SER A 157 -9.27 -20.53 3.89
N GLY A 158 -8.26 -21.41 3.83
CA GLY A 158 -7.87 -22.13 2.63
C GLY A 158 -7.18 -21.26 1.56
N ALA A 159 -6.92 -19.98 1.83
CA ALA A 159 -6.14 -19.12 0.94
C ALA A 159 -4.65 -19.54 0.96
N THR A 160 -4.04 -19.66 -0.22
CA THR A 160 -2.61 -19.96 -0.39
C THR A 160 -1.96 -18.89 -1.27
N GLN A 161 -0.72 -18.50 -0.93
CA GLN A 161 0.09 -17.52 -1.66
C GLN A 161 0.99 -18.20 -2.69
#